data_AF-A0A0X3XX69-F1
#
_entry.id   AF-A0A0X3XX69-F1
#
_cell.length_a   1.000
_cell.length_b   1.000
_cell.length_c   1.000
_cell.angle_alpha   90.00
_cell.angle_beta   90.00
_cell.angle_gamma   90.00
#
_symmetry.space_group_name_H-M   'P 1'
#
loop_
_entity.id
_entity.type
_entity.pdbx_description
1 polymer ?
#
loop_
_entity_poly.entity_id
_entity_poly.type
_entity_poly.pdbx_seq_one_letter_code
_entity_poly.pdbx_strand_id
1 'polypeptide(L)'
;MFQRVPRALRRLTVAAALCGVFGTVLSGCTGSGGSGGPGGSGASGRGDGETAPREVRAPEPGLAFDYQIGGPYRPPAGVRAVSRDRTSEPAKGVYNICYVNAFQAQPDAGDWWQEHHPDLVLRDADGDPVVDRDWDELVLDISTRGKRARLARIVGEWIDGCAKDGFQAVEADNLDSHERSEGRLTAADNIAFGKLITARAHAAGLAIGQKNAAELAGQGRRIGFDFAVAEECGQYDECDVYADAYDDRVFDIEYRTDGFDAACEGWGDRVSVVLRDLDVVARGESGYRRRTC
;
A
#
# COMPACT_ATOMS: atom_id res chain seq x y z
N MET A 1 28.55 -3.04 10.13
CA MET A 1 28.20 -2.45 8.81
C MET A 1 27.87 -3.60 7.87
N PHE A 2 26.71 -4.24 8.08
CA PHE A 2 26.20 -5.26 7.16
C PHE A 2 25.48 -4.53 6.02
N GLN A 3 25.68 -5.00 4.79
CA GLN A 3 25.02 -4.42 3.63
C GLN A 3 23.54 -4.86 3.62
N ARG A 4 22.65 -3.99 4.09
CA ARG A 4 21.24 -4.02 3.74
C ARG A 4 21.11 -3.66 2.26
N VAL A 5 21.10 -4.68 1.40
CA VAL A 5 20.77 -4.56 -0.02
C VAL A 5 19.97 -5.81 -0.37
N PRO A 6 18.65 -5.70 -0.59
CA PRO A 6 17.84 -6.85 -0.95
C PRO A 6 18.35 -7.47 -2.26
N ARG A 7 18.43 -8.80 -2.29
CA ARG A 7 18.85 -9.52 -3.49
C ARG A 7 17.67 -9.65 -4.45
N ALA A 8 17.61 -8.72 -5.41
CA ALA A 8 16.64 -8.74 -6.51
C ALA A 8 16.48 -10.14 -7.13
N LEU A 9 15.22 -10.50 -7.39
CA LEU A 9 14.84 -11.80 -7.90
C LEU A 9 15.38 -12.05 -9.31
N ARG A 10 15.76 -13.31 -9.55
CA ARG A 10 16.16 -13.74 -10.89
C ARG A 10 14.94 -13.81 -11.80
N ARG A 11 14.96 -13.02 -12.87
CA ARG A 11 14.02 -13.08 -14.01
C ARG A 11 13.67 -14.53 -14.37
N LEU A 12 12.44 -14.96 -14.04
CA LEU A 12 11.87 -16.21 -14.53
C LEU A 12 11.12 -15.94 -15.83
N THR A 13 11.69 -16.37 -16.96
CA THR A 13 11.03 -16.31 -18.26
C THR A 13 9.79 -17.19 -18.28
N VAL A 14 8.60 -16.57 -18.21
CA VAL A 14 7.32 -17.26 -18.38
C VAL A 14 7.07 -17.51 -19.87
N ALA A 15 7.02 -18.78 -20.26
CA ALA A 15 6.56 -19.18 -21.59
C ALA A 15 5.03 -19.07 -21.67
N ALA A 16 4.52 -18.26 -22.60
CA ALA A 16 3.09 -18.10 -22.80
C ALA A 16 2.46 -19.34 -23.45
N ALA A 17 1.42 -19.90 -22.80
CA ALA A 17 0.58 -20.96 -23.37
C ALA A 17 -0.86 -20.45 -23.55
N LEU A 18 -1.31 -20.39 -24.80
CA LEU A 18 -2.65 -19.96 -25.20
C LEU A 18 -3.68 -21.10 -25.07
N CYS A 19 -4.76 -20.85 -24.33
CA CYS A 19 -6.10 -21.46 -24.42
C CYS A 19 -7.05 -20.60 -23.56
N GLY A 20 -8.32 -20.32 -23.89
CA GLY A 20 -9.10 -20.72 -25.05
C GLY A 20 -10.59 -20.90 -24.71
N VAL A 21 -11.43 -19.94 -25.11
CA VAL A 21 -12.85 -20.12 -25.52
C VAL A 21 -13.97 -20.34 -24.46
N PHE A 22 -14.85 -19.32 -24.40
CA PHE A 22 -16.34 -19.32 -24.23
C PHE A 22 -17.04 -19.74 -22.91
N GLY A 23 -18.18 -19.06 -22.64
CA GLY A 23 -19.15 -19.50 -21.61
C GLY A 23 -20.21 -18.49 -21.11
N THR A 24 -20.86 -17.70 -21.97
CA THR A 24 -21.99 -16.84 -21.55
C THR A 24 -23.30 -17.63 -21.35
N VAL A 25 -23.99 -17.46 -20.22
CA VAL A 25 -25.42 -17.81 -20.08
C VAL A 25 -26.16 -16.72 -19.30
N LEU A 26 -27.25 -16.21 -19.89
CA LEU A 26 -28.22 -15.27 -19.31
C LEU A 26 -29.55 -15.99 -19.05
N SER A 27 -30.14 -15.83 -17.86
CA SER A 27 -31.57 -15.99 -17.49
C SER A 27 -31.70 -15.89 -15.95
N GLY A 28 -32.71 -15.28 -15.33
CA GLY A 28 -33.82 -14.47 -15.84
C GLY A 28 -34.69 -13.91 -14.68
N CYS A 29 -35.54 -12.93 -15.03
CA CYS A 29 -36.85 -12.52 -14.45
C CYS A 29 -37.61 -13.61 -13.64
N THR A 30 -38.55 -13.41 -12.69
CA THR A 30 -39.31 -12.29 -12.07
C THR A 30 -40.08 -12.91 -10.86
N GLY A 31 -40.84 -12.24 -9.96
CA GLY A 31 -41.29 -10.85 -9.77
C GLY A 31 -42.63 -10.80 -8.98
N SER A 32 -42.98 -9.67 -8.33
CA SER A 32 -44.22 -9.42 -7.54
C SER A 32 -44.36 -10.16 -6.19
N GLY A 33 -45.00 -9.63 -5.13
CA GLY A 33 -45.62 -8.32 -4.88
C GLY A 33 -46.39 -8.32 -3.54
N GLY A 34 -46.76 -7.16 -2.98
CA GLY A 34 -47.56 -7.08 -1.73
C GLY A 34 -47.66 -5.67 -1.14
N SER A 35 -48.88 -5.18 -0.87
CA SER A 35 -49.18 -3.77 -0.57
C SER A 35 -50.01 -3.60 0.72
N GLY A 36 -49.83 -2.47 1.42
CA GLY A 36 -50.66 -2.00 2.55
C GLY A 36 -50.18 -2.46 3.94
N GLY A 37 -50.30 -1.70 5.03
CA GLY A 37 -50.96 -0.40 5.27
C GLY A 37 -50.42 0.31 6.54
N PRO A 38 -51.02 1.42 7.01
CA PRO A 38 -50.25 2.49 7.68
C PRO A 38 -50.42 2.60 9.22
N GLY A 39 -49.49 3.34 9.85
CA GLY A 39 -49.74 4.06 11.11
C GLY A 39 -48.61 3.97 12.16
N GLY A 40 -48.09 5.13 12.61
CA GLY A 40 -47.13 5.20 13.72
C GLY A 40 -46.31 6.50 13.74
N SER A 41 -46.75 7.50 14.51
CA SER A 41 -46.10 8.81 14.62
C SER A 41 -45.11 8.89 15.79
N GLY A 42 -44.02 9.64 15.61
CA GLY A 42 -43.09 10.04 16.68
C GLY A 42 -41.82 9.16 16.77
N ALA A 43 -40.65 9.68 17.15
CA ALA A 43 -40.29 11.07 17.44
C ALA A 43 -38.80 11.33 17.15
N SER A 44 -38.49 12.55 16.74
CA SER A 44 -37.17 13.23 16.77
C SER A 44 -35.93 12.39 17.13
N GLY A 45 -35.38 11.66 16.16
CA GLY A 45 -33.95 11.34 16.16
C GLY A 45 -33.18 12.62 15.84
N ARG A 46 -32.24 13.02 16.70
CA ARG A 46 -31.25 14.03 16.31
C ARG A 46 -30.38 13.37 15.24
N GLY A 47 -30.38 13.93 14.04
CA GLY A 47 -29.43 13.52 13.03
C GLY A 47 -28.03 13.94 13.49
N ASP A 48 -27.29 12.99 14.06
CA ASP A 48 -25.83 13.05 13.97
C ASP A 48 -25.52 13.21 12.49
N GLY A 49 -24.76 14.26 12.15
CA GLY A 49 -24.48 14.59 10.76
C GLY A 49 -23.65 13.47 10.16
N GLU A 50 -24.30 12.56 9.44
CA GLU A 50 -23.65 11.54 8.63
C GLU A 50 -22.85 12.27 7.55
N THR A 51 -21.58 12.54 7.87
CA THR A 51 -20.63 13.18 6.97
C THR A 51 -20.62 12.35 5.70
N ALA A 52 -21.09 12.96 4.60
CA ALA A 52 -21.13 12.29 3.30
C ALA A 52 -19.75 11.67 3.02
N PRO A 53 -19.69 10.44 2.49
CA PRO A 53 -18.42 9.75 2.25
C PRO A 53 -17.45 10.67 1.52
N ARG A 54 -16.27 10.89 2.11
CA ARG A 54 -15.26 11.78 1.55
C ARG A 54 -14.82 11.20 0.21
N GLU A 55 -14.93 12.00 -0.85
CA GLU A 55 -14.57 11.56 -2.19
C GLU A 55 -13.10 11.13 -2.24
N VAL A 56 -12.85 9.91 -2.73
CA VAL A 56 -11.51 9.35 -2.88
C VAL A 56 -10.76 10.16 -3.93
N ARG A 57 -9.82 10.99 -3.49
CA ARG A 57 -8.95 11.78 -4.36
C ARG A 57 -7.57 11.16 -4.47
N ALA A 58 -7.33 10.46 -5.58
CA ALA A 58 -5.99 10.03 -6.00
C ALA A 58 -5.03 11.23 -6.14
N PRO A 59 -3.69 11.03 -6.06
CA PRO A 59 -2.73 12.08 -6.36
C PRO A 59 -2.84 12.53 -7.83
N GLU A 60 -2.44 13.76 -8.10
CA GLU A 60 -2.16 14.22 -9.46
C GLU A 60 -0.80 13.63 -9.91
N PRO A 61 -0.61 13.32 -11.20
CA PRO A 61 0.70 12.91 -11.72
C PRO A 61 1.70 14.08 -11.63
N GLY A 62 3.00 13.77 -11.51
CA GLY A 62 4.06 14.78 -11.44
C GLY A 62 4.10 15.66 -10.17
N LEU A 63 3.48 15.21 -9.06
CA LEU A 63 3.56 15.92 -7.78
C LEU A 63 4.94 15.73 -7.14
N ALA A 64 5.80 16.76 -7.21
CA ALA A 64 7.11 16.78 -6.56
C ALA A 64 7.05 16.23 -5.11
N PHE A 65 7.76 15.13 -4.88
CA PHE A 65 7.54 14.23 -3.74
C PHE A 65 8.62 14.35 -2.65
N ASP A 66 8.32 13.83 -1.46
CA ASP A 66 9.29 13.66 -0.38
C ASP A 66 8.89 12.49 0.53
N TYR A 67 9.81 11.55 0.73
CA TYR A 67 9.58 10.33 1.50
C TYR A 67 10.10 10.52 2.93
N GLN A 68 9.18 10.59 3.89
CA GLN A 68 9.42 11.02 5.27
C GLN A 68 8.93 9.97 6.29
N ILE A 69 9.00 8.68 5.94
CA ILE A 69 8.52 7.58 6.81
C ILE A 69 9.40 7.40 8.06
N GLY A 70 10.73 7.57 7.95
CA GLY A 70 11.67 7.51 9.08
C GLY A 70 11.65 8.72 10.02
N GLY A 71 10.77 9.70 9.78
CA GLY A 71 10.54 10.82 10.70
C GLY A 71 10.03 12.10 10.02
N PRO A 72 9.02 12.78 10.58
CA PRO A 72 8.39 13.93 9.94
C PRO A 72 9.25 15.19 10.07
N TYR A 73 9.49 15.88 8.95
CA TYR A 73 10.12 17.20 8.93
C TYR A 73 9.38 18.14 7.97
N ARG A 74 9.46 19.46 8.19
CA ARG A 74 8.79 20.44 7.33
C ARG A 74 9.20 20.20 5.85
N PRO A 75 8.25 19.92 4.94
CA PRO A 75 8.58 19.67 3.54
C PRO A 75 9.40 20.82 2.94
N PRO A 76 10.46 20.53 2.19
CA PRO A 76 11.20 21.53 1.42
C PRO A 76 10.30 22.35 0.50
N ALA A 77 10.76 23.56 0.15
CA ALA A 77 10.05 24.40 -0.81
C ALA A 77 9.93 23.67 -2.16
N GLY A 78 8.74 23.73 -2.77
CA GLY A 78 8.43 23.03 -4.01
C GLY A 78 7.77 21.65 -3.84
N VAL A 79 7.92 20.99 -2.68
CA VAL A 79 7.26 19.70 -2.42
C VAL A 79 5.74 19.87 -2.40
N ARG A 80 5.04 18.95 -3.07
CA ARG A 80 3.58 18.93 -3.24
C ARG A 80 2.90 17.67 -2.71
N ALA A 81 3.64 16.57 -2.55
CA ALA A 81 3.18 15.33 -1.92
C ALA A 81 4.23 14.79 -0.94
N VAL A 82 3.80 14.13 0.15
CA VAL A 82 4.68 13.42 1.08
C VAL A 82 4.08 12.09 1.51
N SER A 83 4.93 11.07 1.76
CA SER A 83 4.56 9.90 2.55
C SER A 83 5.19 9.98 3.95
N ARG A 84 4.41 9.63 4.97
CA ARG A 84 4.79 9.68 6.40
C ARG A 84 4.19 8.49 7.13
N ASP A 85 4.89 7.97 8.13
CA ASP A 85 4.34 6.93 9.00
C ASP A 85 3.02 7.34 9.65
N ARG A 86 2.11 6.37 9.82
CA ARG A 86 0.78 6.56 10.43
C ARG A 86 0.76 7.14 11.85
N THR A 87 1.88 7.15 12.56
CA THR A 87 2.02 7.78 13.88
C THR A 87 2.45 9.25 13.81
N SER A 88 2.80 9.75 12.62
CA SER A 88 3.23 11.14 12.37
C SER A 88 2.08 12.04 11.91
N GLU A 89 2.08 13.29 12.35
CA GLU A 89 1.11 14.30 11.86
C GLU A 89 1.25 14.53 10.34
N PRO A 90 0.14 14.74 9.59
CA PRO A 90 0.20 15.22 8.21
C PRO A 90 0.90 16.58 8.05
N ALA A 91 1.59 16.76 6.93
CA ALA A 91 2.13 18.05 6.52
C ALA A 91 1.04 18.97 5.95
N LYS A 92 0.97 20.21 6.45
CA LYS A 92 -0.02 21.21 6.01
C LYS A 92 0.27 21.71 4.60
N GLY A 93 -0.76 21.76 3.76
CA GLY A 93 -0.71 22.39 2.42
C GLY A 93 -0.14 21.52 1.29
N VAL A 94 0.15 20.24 1.56
CA VAL A 94 0.58 19.24 0.58
C VAL A 94 -0.36 18.04 0.58
N TYR A 95 -0.25 17.16 -0.40
CA TYR A 95 -0.94 15.87 -0.43
C TYR A 95 -0.23 14.89 0.52
N ASN A 96 -0.96 14.24 1.42
CA ASN A 96 -0.39 13.36 2.44
C ASN A 96 -0.78 11.90 2.23
N ILE A 97 0.23 11.05 2.13
CA ILE A 97 0.13 9.59 2.07
C ILE A 97 0.54 9.04 3.44
N CYS A 98 -0.29 8.15 3.98
CA CYS A 98 -0.11 7.51 5.28
C CYS A 98 0.56 6.15 5.05
N TYR A 99 1.83 6.02 5.42
CA TYR A 99 2.53 4.74 5.40
C TYR A 99 1.95 3.82 6.47
N VAL A 100 1.60 2.60 6.07
CA VAL A 100 1.09 1.54 6.94
C VAL A 100 1.76 0.23 6.52
N ASN A 101 2.62 -0.33 7.38
CA ASN A 101 3.06 -1.72 7.21
C ASN A 101 1.86 -2.65 7.42
N ALA A 102 1.32 -3.17 6.32
CA ALA A 102 0.03 -3.85 6.30
C ALA A 102 0.16 -5.38 6.22
N PHE A 103 1.29 -5.88 5.71
CA PHE A 103 1.53 -7.30 5.43
C PHE A 103 2.64 -7.91 6.32
N GLN A 104 3.40 -7.08 7.02
CA GLN A 104 4.43 -7.47 7.99
C GLN A 104 4.24 -6.67 9.29
N ALA A 105 5.01 -7.00 10.33
CA ALA A 105 5.08 -6.23 11.56
C ALA A 105 6.52 -5.76 11.82
N GLN A 106 6.68 -4.44 11.97
CA GLN A 106 7.93 -3.80 12.36
C GLN A 106 8.48 -4.36 13.69
N PRO A 107 9.80 -4.29 13.93
CA PRO A 107 10.43 -4.90 15.10
C PRO A 107 9.86 -4.41 16.45
N ASP A 108 9.47 -3.13 16.53
CA ASP A 108 8.87 -2.52 17.72
C ASP A 108 7.41 -2.95 17.97
N ALA A 109 6.71 -3.43 16.93
CA ALA A 109 5.38 -4.04 17.03
C ALA A 109 5.41 -5.57 17.23
N GLY A 110 6.58 -6.21 17.09
CA GLY A 110 6.73 -7.67 17.07
C GLY A 110 6.22 -8.37 18.33
N ASP A 111 6.54 -7.84 19.51
CA ASP A 111 6.06 -8.38 20.79
C ASP A 111 4.54 -8.29 20.93
N TRP A 112 3.94 -7.15 20.53
CA TRP A 112 2.49 -6.94 20.58
C TRP A 112 1.74 -7.94 19.68
N TRP A 113 2.26 -8.21 18.48
CA TRP A 113 1.68 -9.21 17.58
C TRP A 113 1.78 -10.63 18.16
N GLN A 114 2.90 -10.97 18.79
CA GLN A 114 3.08 -12.29 19.41
C GLN A 114 2.27 -12.47 20.70
N GLU A 115 2.04 -11.42 21.49
CA GLU A 115 1.21 -11.49 22.69
C GLU A 115 -0.30 -11.55 22.35
N HIS A 116 -0.79 -10.62 21.52
CA HIS A 116 -2.23 -10.46 21.31
C HIS A 116 -2.77 -11.25 20.13
N HIS A 117 -1.95 -11.49 19.10
CA HIS A 117 -2.35 -12.13 17.84
C HIS A 117 -1.35 -13.19 17.34
N PRO A 118 -0.86 -14.12 18.20
CA PRO A 118 0.17 -15.11 17.83
C PRO A 118 -0.21 -16.06 16.69
N ASP A 119 -1.49 -16.12 16.34
CA ASP A 119 -2.05 -16.91 15.25
C ASP A 119 -2.23 -16.12 13.93
N LEU A 120 -2.01 -14.81 13.94
CA LEU A 120 -1.91 -13.94 12.76
C LEU A 120 -0.46 -13.63 12.38
N VAL A 121 0.52 -14.11 13.14
CA VAL A 121 1.93 -14.19 12.73
C VAL A 121 2.12 -15.48 11.95
N LEU A 122 2.80 -15.41 10.80
CA LEU A 122 3.13 -16.58 9.98
C LEU A 122 4.17 -17.42 10.72
N ARG A 123 3.98 -18.75 10.72
CA ARG A 123 4.85 -19.69 11.42
C ARG A 123 5.44 -20.72 10.47
N ASP A 124 6.63 -21.18 10.82
CA ASP A 124 7.35 -22.18 10.05
C ASP A 124 6.83 -23.62 10.34
N ALA A 125 7.65 -24.64 10.05
CA ALA A 125 7.25 -26.04 10.29
C ALA A 125 7.47 -26.50 11.73
N ASP A 126 8.40 -25.85 12.44
CA ASP A 126 8.77 -26.13 13.83
C ASP A 126 7.94 -25.29 14.82
N GLY A 127 7.28 -24.23 14.31
CA GLY A 127 6.34 -23.37 15.02
C GLY A 127 6.86 -21.96 15.27
N ASP A 128 8.08 -21.66 14.84
CA ASP A 128 8.74 -20.37 15.03
C ASP A 128 8.19 -19.31 14.06
N PRO A 129 8.22 -18.02 14.41
CA PRO A 129 7.79 -16.95 13.51
C PRO A 129 8.64 -16.89 12.24
N VAL A 130 7.98 -16.72 11.07
CA VAL A 130 8.68 -16.41 9.82
C VAL A 130 9.07 -14.94 9.84
N VAL A 131 10.38 -14.67 9.75
CA VAL A 131 10.97 -13.33 9.82
C VAL A 131 11.63 -12.96 8.49
N ASP A 132 11.27 -11.78 7.99
CA ASP A 132 12.00 -11.08 6.93
C ASP A 132 13.38 -10.65 7.46
N ARG A 133 14.44 -11.25 6.94
CA ARG A 133 15.80 -11.08 7.45
C ARG A 133 16.49 -9.79 7.00
N ASP A 134 15.98 -9.13 5.96
CA ASP A 134 16.56 -7.87 5.49
C ASP A 134 16.09 -6.70 6.37
N TRP A 135 14.89 -6.81 6.97
CA TRP A 135 14.24 -5.78 7.79
C TRP A 135 13.98 -6.15 9.27
N ASP A 136 14.16 -7.42 9.65
CA ASP A 136 13.86 -7.99 10.99
C ASP A 136 12.37 -7.96 11.37
N GLU A 137 11.50 -8.11 10.36
CA GLU A 137 10.04 -7.99 10.51
C GLU A 137 9.32 -9.35 10.52
N LEU A 138 8.27 -9.47 11.32
CA LEU A 138 7.42 -10.68 11.31
C LEU A 138 6.51 -10.67 10.08
N VAL A 139 6.44 -11.77 9.34
CA VAL A 139 5.47 -11.92 8.24
C VAL A 139 4.08 -12.18 8.81
N LEU A 140 3.05 -11.45 8.36
CA LEU A 140 1.67 -11.66 8.81
C LEU A 140 1.01 -12.82 8.04
N ASP A 141 0.31 -13.68 8.76
CA ASP A 141 -0.34 -14.86 8.18
C ASP A 141 -1.65 -14.48 7.48
N ILE A 142 -1.52 -14.21 6.19
CA ILE A 142 -2.64 -14.00 5.27
C ILE A 142 -3.05 -15.29 4.53
N SER A 143 -2.63 -16.50 4.95
CA SER A 143 -2.87 -17.77 4.22
C SER A 143 -4.34 -18.20 4.11
N THR A 144 -5.21 -17.73 5.02
CA THR A 144 -6.64 -18.10 5.02
C THR A 144 -7.55 -16.89 4.97
N ARG A 145 -8.74 -17.05 4.37
CA ARG A 145 -9.79 -16.03 4.37
C ARG A 145 -10.13 -15.53 5.79
N GLY A 146 -10.11 -16.42 6.79
CA GLY A 146 -10.39 -16.07 8.18
C GLY A 146 -9.33 -15.16 8.80
N LYS A 147 -8.04 -15.46 8.58
CA LYS A 147 -6.94 -14.61 9.03
C LYS A 147 -6.88 -13.28 8.27
N ARG A 148 -7.01 -13.30 6.94
CA ARG A 148 -7.14 -12.08 6.10
C ARG A 148 -8.25 -11.15 6.59
N ALA A 149 -9.43 -11.70 6.93
CA ALA A 149 -10.55 -10.90 7.44
C ALA A 149 -10.32 -10.34 8.86
N ARG A 150 -9.45 -10.94 9.68
CA ARG A 150 -9.05 -10.41 11.00
C ARG A 150 -7.97 -9.33 10.85
N LEU A 151 -6.92 -9.60 10.08
CA LEU A 151 -5.88 -8.63 9.74
C LEU A 151 -6.48 -7.36 9.12
N ALA A 152 -7.46 -7.49 8.21
CA ALA A 152 -8.11 -6.35 7.56
C ALA A 152 -8.96 -5.49 8.52
N ARG A 153 -9.30 -5.99 9.72
CA ARG A 153 -9.90 -5.16 10.78
C ARG A 153 -8.83 -4.37 11.53
N ILE A 154 -7.74 -5.02 11.94
CA ILE A 154 -6.62 -4.39 12.66
C ILE A 154 -5.97 -3.31 11.79
N VAL A 155 -5.56 -3.67 10.58
CA VAL A 155 -5.01 -2.71 9.58
C VAL A 155 -6.08 -1.69 9.18
N GLY A 156 -7.36 -2.07 9.19
CA GLY A 156 -8.46 -1.16 8.90
C GLY A 156 -8.63 -0.05 9.93
N GLU A 157 -8.43 -0.34 11.23
CA GLU A 157 -8.43 0.67 12.29
C GLU A 157 -7.25 1.66 12.14
N TRP A 158 -6.11 1.22 11.60
CA TRP A 158 -4.98 2.09 11.27
C TRP A 158 -5.28 3.01 10.08
N ILE A 159 -5.89 2.47 9.02
CA ILE A 159 -6.39 3.21 7.86
C ILE A 159 -7.43 4.27 8.29
N ASP A 160 -8.30 3.93 9.24
CA ASP A 160 -9.27 4.87 9.82
C ASP A 160 -8.60 5.99 10.64
N GLY A 161 -7.52 5.67 11.34
CA GLY A 161 -6.63 6.65 11.97
C GLY A 161 -6.10 7.66 10.95
N CYS A 162 -5.52 7.19 9.84
CA CYS A 162 -5.05 8.05 8.75
C CYS A 162 -6.16 8.98 8.21
N ALA A 163 -7.39 8.47 8.03
CA ALA A 163 -8.52 9.27 7.55
C ALA A 163 -8.91 10.38 8.54
N LYS A 164 -8.96 10.02 9.83
CA LYS A 164 -9.28 10.92 10.95
C LYS A 164 -8.24 12.02 11.15
N ASP A 165 -6.96 11.68 11.05
CA ASP A 165 -5.85 12.62 11.23
C ASP A 165 -5.68 13.54 10.01
N GLY A 166 -6.32 13.20 8.89
CA GLY A 166 -6.48 14.08 7.73
C GLY A 166 -5.49 13.81 6.61
N PHE A 167 -5.00 12.57 6.48
CA PHE A 167 -4.32 12.11 5.27
C PHE A 167 -5.27 12.09 4.06
N GLN A 168 -4.72 11.94 2.85
CA GLN A 168 -5.48 11.81 1.59
C GLN A 168 -5.39 10.41 1.01
N ALA A 169 -4.32 9.69 1.32
CA ALA A 169 -4.06 8.34 0.84
C ALA A 169 -3.38 7.47 1.89
N VAL A 170 -3.31 6.17 1.60
CA VAL A 170 -2.50 5.16 2.29
C VAL A 170 -1.47 4.58 1.34
N GLU A 171 -0.26 4.32 1.83
CA GLU A 171 0.73 3.43 1.23
C GLU A 171 0.73 2.16 2.07
N ALA A 172 0.25 1.05 1.49
CA ALA A 172 0.14 -0.23 2.19
C ALA A 172 1.38 -1.09 1.88
N ASP A 173 2.34 -1.07 2.80
CA ASP A 173 3.68 -1.63 2.59
C ASP A 173 3.72 -3.17 2.69
N ASN A 174 4.77 -3.76 2.10
CA ASN A 174 5.02 -5.21 2.03
C ASN A 174 3.97 -6.02 1.24
N LEU A 175 3.34 -5.44 0.20
CA LEU A 175 2.38 -6.12 -0.69
C LEU A 175 2.93 -7.43 -1.31
N ASP A 176 4.25 -7.50 -1.46
CA ASP A 176 5.05 -8.61 -1.97
C ASP A 176 5.43 -9.67 -0.91
N SER A 177 5.00 -9.57 0.35
CA SER A 177 5.43 -10.43 1.48
C SER A 177 5.38 -11.96 1.26
N HIS A 178 4.63 -12.44 0.27
CA HIS A 178 4.69 -13.85 -0.16
C HIS A 178 6.09 -14.31 -0.57
N GLU A 179 6.92 -13.44 -1.13
CA GLU A 179 8.30 -13.75 -1.53
C GLU A 179 9.21 -14.02 -0.32
N ARG A 180 8.87 -13.41 0.82
CA ARG A 180 9.57 -13.53 2.11
C ARG A 180 8.89 -14.51 3.08
N SER A 181 7.85 -15.20 2.61
CA SER A 181 7.06 -16.18 3.39
C SER A 181 7.64 -17.60 3.47
N GLU A 182 8.85 -17.82 2.95
CA GLU A 182 9.45 -19.14 2.76
C GLU A 182 8.52 -20.12 1.99
N GLY A 183 7.73 -19.60 1.04
CA GLY A 183 6.79 -20.37 0.21
C GLY A 183 5.49 -20.79 0.91
N ARG A 184 5.17 -20.22 2.08
CA ARG A 184 3.94 -20.52 2.84
C ARG A 184 2.75 -19.63 2.47
N LEU A 185 3.00 -18.48 1.85
CA LEU A 185 1.99 -17.60 1.25
C LEU A 185 2.13 -17.59 -0.26
N THR A 186 1.04 -17.25 -0.96
CA THR A 186 1.04 -17.10 -2.42
C THR A 186 0.71 -15.66 -2.82
N ALA A 187 1.10 -15.25 -4.03
CA ALA A 187 0.66 -13.98 -4.60
C ALA A 187 -0.88 -13.83 -4.59
N ALA A 188 -1.63 -14.94 -4.69
CA ALA A 188 -3.09 -14.94 -4.61
C ALA A 188 -3.61 -14.60 -3.20
N ASP A 189 -2.89 -14.95 -2.14
CA ASP A 189 -3.21 -14.55 -0.77
C ASP A 189 -2.96 -13.05 -0.57
N ASN A 190 -1.83 -12.54 -1.09
CA ASN A 190 -1.49 -11.12 -1.06
C ASN A 190 -2.50 -10.28 -1.84
N ILE A 191 -2.88 -10.69 -3.06
CA ILE A 191 -3.96 -10.07 -3.85
C ILE A 191 -5.30 -10.13 -3.10
N ALA A 192 -5.62 -11.24 -2.44
CA ALA A 192 -6.87 -11.40 -1.70
C ALA A 192 -6.92 -10.55 -0.43
N PHE A 193 -5.78 -10.27 0.20
CA PHE A 193 -5.67 -9.35 1.32
C PHE A 193 -5.67 -7.88 0.87
N GLY A 194 -4.92 -7.56 -0.19
CA GLY A 194 -4.91 -6.25 -0.86
C GLY A 194 -6.32 -5.74 -1.16
N LYS A 195 -7.19 -6.60 -1.73
CA LYS A 195 -8.60 -6.29 -1.99
C LYS A 195 -9.45 -5.93 -0.77
N LEU A 196 -9.05 -6.37 0.43
CA LEU A 196 -9.76 -6.01 1.67
C LEU A 196 -9.32 -4.65 2.18
N ILE A 197 -8.01 -4.36 2.13
CA ILE A 197 -7.46 -3.09 2.60
C ILE A 197 -7.74 -1.93 1.62
N THR A 198 -7.76 -2.19 0.30
CA THR A 198 -8.19 -1.18 -0.70
C THR A 198 -9.64 -0.78 -0.49
N ALA A 199 -10.53 -1.77 -0.36
CA ALA A 199 -11.94 -1.54 -0.05
C ALA A 199 -12.13 -0.78 1.28
N ARG A 200 -11.30 -1.02 2.29
CA ARG A 200 -11.34 -0.29 3.57
C ARG A 200 -10.89 1.17 3.42
N ALA A 201 -9.81 1.42 2.69
CA ALA A 201 -9.29 2.76 2.41
C ALA A 201 -10.31 3.60 1.62
N HIS A 202 -10.88 3.04 0.55
CA HIS A 202 -11.94 3.70 -0.21
C HIS A 202 -13.18 3.99 0.63
N ALA A 203 -13.59 3.05 1.51
CA ALA A 203 -14.68 3.29 2.46
C ALA A 203 -14.36 4.33 3.55
N ALA A 204 -13.08 4.62 3.80
CA ALA A 204 -12.62 5.72 4.66
C ALA A 204 -12.41 7.05 3.89
N GLY A 205 -12.64 7.05 2.57
CA GLY A 205 -12.42 8.22 1.70
C GLY A 205 -10.95 8.53 1.42
N LEU A 206 -10.08 7.53 1.51
CA LEU A 206 -8.66 7.60 1.20
C LEU A 206 -8.37 6.88 -0.12
N ALA A 207 -7.48 7.43 -0.94
CA ALA A 207 -6.87 6.68 -2.02
C ALA A 207 -5.84 5.67 -1.46
N ILE A 208 -5.45 4.67 -2.23
CA ILE A 208 -4.46 3.68 -1.77
C ILE A 208 -3.43 3.34 -2.86
N GLY A 209 -2.16 3.42 -2.48
CA GLY A 209 -1.02 3.12 -3.34
C GLY A 209 -0.69 1.64 -3.33
N GLN A 210 -0.41 1.09 -4.51
CA GLN A 210 0.38 -0.14 -4.61
C GLN A 210 1.80 0.18 -4.16
N LYS A 211 2.36 -0.60 -3.22
CA LYS A 211 3.76 -0.51 -2.82
C LYS A 211 4.55 -1.66 -3.46
N ASN A 212 5.56 -1.32 -4.27
CA ASN A 212 6.41 -2.26 -5.00
C ASN A 212 5.58 -3.31 -5.79
N ALA A 213 6.02 -4.57 -5.84
CA ALA A 213 5.34 -5.68 -6.53
C ALA A 213 5.04 -5.37 -8.02
N ALA A 214 6.07 -5.04 -8.80
CA ALA A 214 5.96 -4.64 -10.21
C ALA A 214 5.17 -5.64 -11.08
N GLU A 215 5.29 -6.94 -10.77
CA GLU A 215 4.55 -8.03 -11.41
C GLU A 215 3.02 -7.97 -11.20
N LEU A 216 2.57 -7.25 -10.16
CA LEU A 216 1.16 -6.99 -9.89
C LEU A 216 0.63 -5.68 -10.51
N ALA A 217 1.48 -4.78 -11.03
CA ALA A 217 1.06 -3.46 -11.51
C ALA A 217 -0.05 -3.54 -12.59
N GLY A 218 0.10 -4.44 -13.57
CA GLY A 218 -0.93 -4.74 -14.59
C GLY A 218 -2.24 -5.37 -14.07
N GLN A 219 -2.32 -5.63 -12.76
CA GLN A 219 -3.52 -6.05 -12.03
C GLN A 219 -3.94 -5.06 -10.93
N GLY A 220 -3.11 -4.11 -10.54
CA GLY A 220 -3.29 -3.31 -9.33
C GLY A 220 -4.60 -2.54 -9.26
N ARG A 221 -5.06 -1.95 -10.39
CA ARG A 221 -6.40 -1.35 -10.47
C ARG A 221 -7.56 -2.33 -10.27
N ARG A 222 -7.38 -3.63 -10.58
CA ARG A 222 -8.36 -4.71 -10.28
C ARG A 222 -8.27 -5.21 -8.83
N ILE A 223 -7.21 -4.85 -8.11
CA ILE A 223 -7.07 -5.02 -6.66
C ILE A 223 -7.72 -3.81 -5.94
N GLY A 224 -7.69 -2.63 -6.57
CA GLY A 224 -8.27 -1.39 -6.08
C GLY A 224 -7.24 -0.32 -5.73
N PHE A 225 -6.00 -0.43 -6.23
CA PHE A 225 -5.00 0.62 -6.06
C PHE A 225 -5.20 1.77 -7.06
N ASP A 226 -4.94 2.99 -6.60
CA ASP A 226 -5.20 4.25 -7.33
C ASP A 226 -3.92 4.89 -7.91
N PHE A 227 -2.76 4.58 -7.32
CA PHE A 227 -1.43 5.07 -7.68
C PHE A 227 -0.37 4.04 -7.26
N ALA A 228 0.91 4.29 -7.57
CA ALA A 228 2.03 3.49 -7.07
C ALA A 228 3.00 4.30 -6.20
N VAL A 229 3.55 3.64 -5.19
CA VAL A 229 4.80 4.00 -4.53
C VAL A 229 5.78 2.87 -4.84
N ALA A 230 6.85 3.18 -5.58
CA ALA A 230 7.88 2.23 -5.95
C ALA A 230 9.19 2.59 -5.23
N GLU A 231 9.97 1.59 -4.89
CA GLU A 231 11.35 1.74 -4.48
C GLU A 231 12.25 1.18 -5.60
N GLU A 232 13.27 1.96 -5.97
CA GLU A 232 14.32 1.55 -6.90
C GLU A 232 13.81 1.18 -8.32
N CYS A 233 12.78 1.87 -8.86
CA CYS A 233 12.24 1.53 -10.19
C CYS A 233 13.23 1.79 -11.34
N GLY A 234 14.06 2.84 -11.23
CA GLY A 234 15.10 3.15 -12.22
C GLY A 234 16.28 2.19 -12.09
N GLN A 235 16.58 1.80 -10.86
CA GLN A 235 17.59 0.80 -10.54
C GLN A 235 17.25 -0.60 -11.08
N TYR A 236 15.96 -0.97 -11.16
CA TYR A 236 15.54 -2.30 -11.61
C TYR A 236 14.98 -2.38 -13.04
N ASP A 237 14.86 -1.24 -13.74
CA ASP A 237 14.27 -1.15 -15.10
C ASP A 237 12.77 -1.51 -15.07
N GLU A 238 12.03 -0.88 -14.13
CA GLU A 238 10.62 -1.18 -13.81
C GLU A 238 9.71 0.07 -13.78
N CYS A 239 10.22 1.28 -14.02
CA CYS A 239 9.40 2.49 -13.96
C CYS A 239 8.25 2.51 -14.99
N ASP A 240 8.42 1.84 -16.13
CA ASP A 240 7.41 1.73 -17.19
C ASP A 240 6.14 1.01 -16.71
N VAL A 241 6.29 -0.13 -16.02
CA VAL A 241 5.15 -0.95 -15.60
C VAL A 241 4.27 -0.22 -14.58
N TYR A 242 4.86 0.63 -13.73
CA TYR A 242 4.09 1.49 -12.82
C TYR A 242 3.47 2.68 -13.55
N ALA A 243 4.22 3.39 -14.40
CA ALA A 243 3.74 4.58 -15.09
C ALA A 243 2.55 4.26 -16.01
N ASP A 244 2.64 3.18 -16.79
CA ASP A 244 1.58 2.71 -17.67
C ASP A 244 0.39 2.11 -16.90
N ALA A 245 0.62 1.47 -15.74
CA ALA A 245 -0.47 0.95 -14.91
C ALA A 245 -1.30 2.05 -14.23
N TYR A 246 -0.69 3.18 -13.87
CA TYR A 246 -1.29 4.20 -12.98
C TYR A 246 -1.54 5.58 -13.62
N ASP A 247 -1.39 5.70 -14.94
CA ASP A 247 -1.35 6.97 -15.70
C ASP A 247 -0.47 8.01 -14.99
N ASP A 248 0.81 7.70 -14.86
CA ASP A 248 1.88 8.59 -14.36
C ASP A 248 1.70 9.04 -12.89
N ARG A 249 0.79 8.40 -12.14
CA ARG A 249 0.64 8.55 -10.68
C ARG A 249 1.60 7.60 -9.97
N VAL A 250 2.89 7.89 -10.08
CA VAL A 250 3.97 7.09 -9.48
C VAL A 250 4.88 7.99 -8.67
N PHE A 251 5.11 7.59 -7.43
CA PHE A 251 6.17 8.12 -6.57
C PHE A 251 7.28 7.07 -6.50
N ASP A 252 8.48 7.40 -6.97
CA ASP A 252 9.63 6.49 -6.93
C ASP A 252 10.65 6.97 -5.90
N ILE A 253 11.17 6.03 -5.10
CA ILE A 253 12.16 6.26 -4.06
C ILE A 253 13.43 5.51 -4.44
N GLU A 254 14.47 6.25 -4.79
CA GLU A 254 15.76 5.69 -5.15
C GLU A 254 16.73 5.79 -3.97
N TYR A 255 17.41 4.68 -3.65
CA TYR A 255 18.40 4.65 -2.56
C TYR A 255 19.84 4.81 -3.06
N ARG A 256 20.04 4.78 -4.38
CA ARG A 256 21.34 4.87 -5.04
C ARG A 256 21.35 5.92 -6.13
N THR A 257 22.52 6.51 -6.35
CA THR A 257 22.68 7.60 -7.33
C THR A 257 22.50 7.10 -8.77
N ASP A 258 22.92 5.86 -9.07
CA ASP A 258 22.80 5.27 -10.41
C ASP A 258 21.34 4.94 -10.78
N GLY A 259 20.57 4.38 -9.84
CA GLY A 259 19.11 4.24 -10.02
C GLY A 259 18.39 5.57 -10.16
N PHE A 260 18.66 6.54 -9.26
CA PHE A 260 18.11 7.90 -9.35
C PHE A 260 18.43 8.59 -10.68
N ASP A 261 19.69 8.58 -11.12
CA ASP A 261 20.07 9.25 -12.37
C ASP A 261 19.41 8.54 -13.58
N ALA A 262 19.22 7.21 -13.55
CA ALA A 262 18.50 6.45 -14.58
C ALA A 262 16.98 6.73 -14.60
N ALA A 263 16.32 6.77 -13.42
CA ALA A 263 14.93 7.15 -13.28
C ALA A 263 14.70 8.59 -13.81
N CYS A 264 15.58 9.53 -13.47
CA CYS A 264 15.48 10.90 -13.96
C CYS A 264 15.68 11.02 -15.48
N GLU A 265 16.65 10.33 -16.07
CA GLU A 265 16.92 10.40 -17.52
C GLU A 265 15.83 9.73 -18.35
N GLY A 266 15.32 8.57 -17.90
CA GLY A 266 14.29 7.81 -18.64
C GLY A 266 12.84 8.22 -18.36
N TRP A 267 12.55 8.66 -17.13
CA TRP A 267 11.19 8.67 -16.58
C TRP A 267 10.78 9.93 -15.81
N GLY A 268 11.66 10.92 -15.63
CA GLY A 268 11.37 12.12 -14.83
C GLY A 268 10.18 12.98 -15.31
N ASP A 269 9.77 12.86 -16.58
CA ASP A 269 8.56 13.50 -17.11
C ASP A 269 7.25 12.74 -16.79
N ARG A 270 7.34 11.49 -16.30
CA ARG A 270 6.21 10.58 -16.02
C ARG A 270 6.15 10.06 -14.58
N VAL A 271 7.27 10.08 -13.85
CA VAL A 271 7.40 9.53 -12.49
C VAL A 271 7.99 10.63 -11.60
N SER A 272 7.47 10.78 -10.38
CA SER A 272 7.99 11.73 -9.40
C SER A 272 9.05 11.05 -8.54
N VAL A 273 10.34 11.37 -8.75
CA VAL A 273 11.47 10.60 -8.22
C VAL A 273 12.13 11.32 -7.04
N VAL A 274 12.40 10.61 -5.95
CA VAL A 274 13.18 11.12 -4.82
C VAL A 274 14.34 10.18 -4.47
N LEU A 275 15.58 10.69 -4.53
CA LEU A 275 16.71 10.00 -3.92
C LEU A 275 16.60 10.17 -2.39
N ARG A 276 16.64 9.07 -1.63
CA ARG A 276 16.77 9.08 -0.17
C ARG A 276 17.98 8.27 0.29
N ASP A 277 18.25 8.33 1.58
CA ASP A 277 19.07 7.36 2.29
C ASP A 277 18.20 6.15 2.68
N LEU A 278 18.81 4.97 2.74
CA LEU A 278 18.11 3.68 2.94
C LEU A 278 17.37 3.60 4.29
N ASP A 279 17.90 4.22 5.34
CA ASP A 279 17.26 4.27 6.65
C ASP A 279 16.20 5.40 6.75
N VAL A 280 15.97 6.15 5.66
CA VAL A 280 14.97 7.22 5.47
C VAL A 280 14.94 8.25 6.60
N VAL A 281 16.11 8.58 7.18
CA VAL A 281 16.21 9.38 8.42
C VAL A 281 15.65 10.79 8.25
N ALA A 282 15.24 11.44 9.34
CA ALA A 282 14.68 12.78 9.26
C ALA A 282 15.74 13.85 8.90
N ARG A 283 15.27 14.98 8.36
CA ARG A 283 16.16 16.07 7.96
C ARG A 283 16.89 16.67 9.17
N GLY A 284 18.21 16.51 9.18
CA GLY A 284 19.10 16.99 10.23
C GLY A 284 19.86 15.86 10.93
N GLU A 285 19.45 14.61 10.72
CA GLU A 285 20.14 13.43 11.21
C GLU A 285 21.35 13.05 10.34
N SER A 286 22.27 12.30 10.95
CA SER A 286 23.45 11.78 10.27
C SER A 286 23.05 10.73 9.25
N GLY A 287 23.37 10.97 7.97
CA GLY A 287 23.03 10.06 6.88
C GLY A 287 21.99 10.62 5.91
N TYR A 288 21.23 11.65 6.32
CA TYR A 288 20.17 12.27 5.52
C TYR A 288 20.60 12.60 4.08
N ARG A 289 19.91 12.01 3.10
CA ARG A 289 20.08 12.31 1.67
C ARG A 289 18.74 12.71 1.06
N ARG A 290 18.76 13.75 0.21
CA ARG A 290 17.60 14.12 -0.61
C ARG A 290 18.03 14.77 -1.94
N ARG A 291 17.63 14.17 -3.06
CA ARG A 291 17.57 14.80 -4.40
C ARG A 291 16.20 14.48 -5.01
N THR A 292 15.75 15.27 -5.98
CA THR A 292 14.51 15.01 -6.72
C THR A 292 14.67 15.39 -8.18
N CYS A 293 13.98 14.67 -9.05
CA CYS A 293 13.49 15.15 -10.33
C CYS A 293 11.96 14.98 -10.29
#